data_AF-A0A7V2H7H3-F1
#
_entry.id   AF-A0A7V2H7H3-F1
#
_cell.length_a   1.000
_cell.length_b   1.000
_cell.length_c   1.000
_cell.angle_alpha   90.00
_cell.angle_beta   90.00
_cell.angle_gamma   90.00
#
_symmetry.space_group_name_H-M   'P 1'
#
loop_
_entity.id
_entity.type
_entity.pdbx_description
1 polymer ?
#
loop_
_entity_poly.entity_id
_entity_poly.type
_entity_poly.pdbx_seq_one_letter_code
_entity_poly.pdbx_strand_id
1 'polypeptide(L)'
;MDAKEGSEIHSKQRLVQRYGVRLSREQLREVVQRIQRGQAIPLKKSTNSRTVFAVEVGRDSTIVPVVYSSTRKAIVTVLPETVLARHATRIRAARTRRANHDSNGEPIQFEEDQRIPRFKLIDNNPMHKLKAYFYFKETSEGRLISYVESNKVCASGRVQVFALLQRQLEQMIANRPPECRAETVQRFLNRLEAGLAAIGLGWEALGGEE
;
A
#
# COMPACT_ATOMS: atom_id res chain seq x y z
N MET A 1 -35.69 -3.64 21.13
CA MET A 1 -34.55 -3.52 20.20
C MET A 1 -33.36 -3.03 20.98
N ASP A 2 -32.28 -3.80 21.02
CA ASP A 2 -31.05 -3.38 21.69
C ASP A 2 -30.45 -2.18 20.98
N ALA A 3 -29.98 -1.17 21.73
CA ALA A 3 -29.36 0.03 21.18
C ALA A 3 -28.16 -0.27 20.25
N LYS A 4 -27.57 -1.46 20.38
CA LYS A 4 -26.51 -1.99 19.53
C LYS A 4 -27.03 -2.35 18.14
N GLU A 5 -28.17 -3.03 18.06
CA GLU A 5 -28.75 -3.50 16.80
C GLU A 5 -29.17 -2.33 15.89
N GLY A 6 -29.77 -1.28 16.46
CA GLY A 6 -30.08 -0.05 15.71
C GLY A 6 -28.85 0.62 15.10
N SER A 7 -27.72 0.63 15.81
CA SER A 7 -26.46 1.19 15.28
C SER A 7 -25.83 0.31 14.19
N GLU A 8 -25.95 -1.02 14.29
CA GLU A 8 -25.48 -1.94 13.26
C GLU A 8 -26.28 -1.78 11.96
N ILE A 9 -27.61 -1.67 12.05
CA ILE A 9 -28.48 -1.44 10.88
C ILE A 9 -28.14 -0.10 10.23
N HIS A 10 -28.02 0.98 11.01
CA HIS A 10 -27.70 2.30 10.48
C HIS A 10 -26.33 2.35 9.80
N SER A 11 -25.31 1.77 10.42
CA SER A 11 -23.95 1.76 9.85
C SER A 11 -23.87 0.94 8.55
N LYS A 12 -24.53 -0.22 8.47
CA LYS A 12 -24.63 -1.01 7.24
C LYS A 12 -25.33 -0.24 6.12
N GLN A 13 -26.46 0.40 6.41
CA GLN A 13 -27.18 1.21 5.43
C GLN A 13 -26.29 2.34 4.89
N ARG A 14 -25.57 3.06 5.78
CA ARG A 14 -24.66 4.13 5.36
C ARG A 14 -23.48 3.63 4.53
N LEU A 15 -22.98 2.43 4.81
CA LEU A 15 -21.90 1.83 4.04
C LEU A 15 -22.32 1.53 2.60
N VAL A 16 -23.49 0.91 2.42
CA VAL A 16 -24.06 0.61 1.11
C VAL A 16 -24.35 1.90 0.33
N GLN A 17 -24.99 2.88 0.97
CA GLN A 17 -25.36 4.15 0.32
C GLN A 17 -24.15 4.95 -0.19
N ARG A 18 -23.03 4.92 0.55
CA ARG A 18 -21.88 5.79 0.26
C ARG A 18 -20.76 5.13 -0.52
N TYR A 19 -20.55 3.84 -0.30
CA TYR A 19 -19.41 3.11 -0.88
C TYR A 19 -19.86 1.91 -1.72
N GLY A 20 -21.15 1.58 -1.79
CA GLY A 20 -21.64 0.39 -2.47
C GLY A 20 -21.22 -0.93 -1.81
N VAL A 21 -20.59 -0.88 -0.63
CA VAL A 21 -20.06 -2.08 0.05
C VAL A 21 -21.13 -2.67 0.97
N ARG A 22 -21.46 -3.94 0.74
CA ARG A 22 -22.31 -4.75 1.63
C ARG A 22 -21.43 -5.59 2.54
N LEU A 23 -21.59 -5.44 3.86
CA LEU A 23 -20.90 -6.28 4.84
C LEU A 23 -21.87 -7.19 5.57
N SER A 24 -21.47 -8.45 5.72
CA SER A 24 -22.13 -9.40 6.62
C SER A 24 -21.97 -8.97 8.08
N ARG A 25 -22.75 -9.56 8.99
CA ARG A 25 -22.62 -9.29 10.43
C ARG A 25 -21.24 -9.70 10.96
N GLU A 26 -20.69 -10.80 10.46
CA GLU A 26 -19.37 -11.32 10.82
C GLU A 26 -18.27 -10.38 10.34
N GLN A 27 -18.33 -9.93 9.09
CA GLN A 27 -17.37 -8.96 8.56
C GLN A 27 -17.40 -7.65 9.34
N LEU A 28 -18.58 -7.16 9.75
CA LEU A 28 -18.67 -5.96 10.59
C LEU A 28 -18.02 -6.16 11.96
N ARG A 29 -18.21 -7.34 12.58
CA ARG A 29 -17.53 -7.71 13.84
C ARG A 29 -16.02 -7.77 13.65
N GLU A 30 -15.55 -8.32 12.54
CA GLU A 30 -14.13 -8.38 12.21
C GLU A 30 -13.53 -6.97 12.09
N VAL A 31 -14.22 -6.04 11.42
CA VAL A 31 -13.79 -4.63 11.34
C VAL A 31 -13.69 -4.02 12.74
N VAL A 32 -14.65 -4.28 13.63
CA VAL A 32 -14.58 -3.83 15.02
C VAL A 32 -13.38 -4.42 15.75
N GLN A 33 -13.09 -5.72 15.58
CA GLN A 33 -11.92 -6.37 16.17
C GLN A 33 -10.61 -5.76 15.65
N ARG A 34 -10.51 -5.48 14.34
CA ARG A 34 -9.35 -4.79 13.75
C ARG A 34 -9.13 -3.42 14.38
N ILE A 35 -10.20 -2.65 14.62
CA ILE A 35 -10.12 -1.37 15.34
C ILE A 35 -9.59 -1.58 16.77
N GLN A 36 -10.12 -2.56 17.49
CA GLN A 36 -9.74 -2.86 18.88
C GLN A 36 -8.29 -3.34 19.02
N ARG A 37 -7.78 -4.09 18.02
CA ARG A 37 -6.39 -4.54 17.94
C ARG A 37 -5.41 -3.46 17.46
N GLY A 38 -5.87 -2.23 17.22
CA GLY A 38 -5.01 -1.15 16.69
C GLY A 38 -4.66 -1.29 15.20
N GLN A 39 -5.29 -2.22 14.49
CA GLN A 39 -5.09 -2.44 13.06
C GLN A 39 -5.88 -1.44 12.19
N ALA A 40 -6.67 -0.54 12.77
CA ALA A 40 -7.27 0.58 12.05
C ALA A 40 -6.43 1.85 12.16
N ILE A 41 -6.49 2.74 11.17
CA ILE A 41 -5.70 3.99 11.18
C ILE A 41 -6.53 5.08 11.88
N PRO A 42 -6.16 5.58 13.07
CA PRO A 42 -6.90 6.65 13.72
C PRO A 42 -6.74 7.96 12.93
N LEU A 43 -7.84 8.59 12.55
CA LEU A 43 -7.84 9.85 11.80
C LEU A 43 -7.96 11.06 12.72
N LYS A 44 -9.03 11.10 13.53
CA LYS A 44 -9.37 12.22 14.42
C LYS A 44 -10.23 11.74 15.59
N LYS A 45 -9.96 12.24 16.79
CA LYS A 45 -10.84 12.06 17.95
C LYS A 45 -12.05 12.99 17.81
N SER A 46 -13.26 12.43 17.89
CA SER A 46 -14.51 13.22 17.79
C SER A 46 -14.98 13.65 19.18
N THR A 47 -14.98 12.72 20.15
CA THR A 47 -15.29 12.98 21.55
C THR A 47 -14.43 12.07 22.43
N ASN A 48 -14.60 12.12 23.76
CA ASN A 48 -13.88 11.22 24.68
C ASN A 48 -14.13 9.73 24.40
N SER A 49 -15.32 9.38 23.91
CA SER A 49 -15.71 8.00 23.64
C SER A 49 -15.83 7.66 22.15
N ARG A 50 -15.61 8.62 21.25
CA ARG A 50 -15.76 8.42 19.80
C ARG A 50 -14.52 8.86 19.03
N THR A 51 -14.02 7.97 18.19
CA THR A 51 -12.85 8.22 17.35
C THR A 51 -13.17 7.82 15.91
N VAL A 52 -12.71 8.63 14.97
CA VAL A 52 -12.80 8.36 13.53
C VAL A 52 -11.59 7.53 13.13
N PHE A 53 -11.83 6.39 12.51
CA PHE A 53 -10.80 5.50 11.98
C PHE A 53 -10.96 5.34 10.47
N ALA A 54 -9.86 5.19 9.75
CA ALA A 54 -9.85 4.62 8.41
C ALA A 54 -9.66 3.10 8.54
N VAL A 55 -10.59 2.34 7.96
CA VAL A 55 -10.60 0.88 7.95
C VAL A 55 -10.68 0.38 6.52
N GLU A 56 -9.90 -0.65 6.20
CA GLU A 56 -10.02 -1.38 4.94
C GLU A 56 -11.14 -2.42 5.08
N VAL A 57 -12.10 -2.38 4.16
CA VAL A 57 -13.28 -3.25 4.13
C VAL A 57 -13.49 -3.89 2.77
N GLY A 58 -14.12 -5.06 2.75
CA GLY A 58 -14.42 -5.80 1.52
C GLY A 58 -13.20 -6.51 0.94
N ARG A 59 -13.40 -7.11 -0.25
CA ARG A 59 -12.34 -7.83 -0.99
C ARG A 59 -11.40 -6.86 -1.71
N ASP A 60 -11.91 -5.71 -2.13
CA ASP A 60 -11.15 -4.69 -2.87
C ASP A 60 -10.30 -3.79 -1.95
N SER A 61 -10.23 -4.11 -0.65
CA SER A 61 -9.54 -3.32 0.36
C SER A 61 -9.92 -1.83 0.34
N THR A 62 -11.21 -1.55 0.11
CA THR A 62 -11.75 -0.19 0.08
C THR A 62 -11.57 0.46 1.44
N ILE A 63 -10.91 1.62 1.48
CA ILE A 63 -10.70 2.37 2.72
C ILE A 63 -11.96 3.17 3.01
N VAL A 64 -12.51 3.03 4.22
CA VAL A 64 -13.72 3.70 4.65
C VAL A 64 -13.49 4.40 5.99
N PRO A 65 -13.89 5.67 6.16
CA PRO A 65 -13.85 6.38 7.43
C PRO A 65 -15.07 5.98 8.27
N VAL A 66 -14.83 5.42 9.45
CA VAL A 66 -15.87 4.96 10.38
C VAL A 66 -15.75 5.65 11.73
N VAL A 67 -16.88 5.94 12.36
CA VAL A 67 -16.93 6.43 13.75
C VAL A 67 -17.10 5.23 14.67
N TYR A 68 -16.09 4.95 15.47
CA TYR A 68 -16.12 3.90 16.49
C TYR A 68 -16.43 4.50 17.86
N SER A 69 -17.34 3.87 18.62
CA SER A 69 -17.60 4.21 20.01
C SER A 69 -16.94 3.20 20.94
N SER A 70 -16.03 3.68 21.79
CA SER A 70 -15.36 2.86 22.80
C SER A 70 -16.29 2.41 23.93
N THR A 71 -17.36 3.16 24.21
CA THR A 71 -18.40 2.79 25.19
C THR A 71 -19.30 1.67 24.66
N ARG A 72 -19.76 1.78 23.40
CA ARG A 72 -20.66 0.77 22.79
C ARG A 72 -19.90 -0.42 22.18
N LYS A 73 -18.57 -0.31 22.05
CA LYS A 73 -17.70 -1.26 21.35
C LYS A 73 -18.23 -1.60 19.95
N ALA A 74 -18.71 -0.57 19.23
CA ALA A 74 -19.40 -0.73 17.95
C ALA A 74 -19.16 0.47 17.02
N ILE A 75 -19.35 0.25 15.72
CA ILE A 75 -19.35 1.30 14.70
C ILE A 75 -20.70 2.02 14.76
N VAL A 76 -20.66 3.32 15.02
CA VAL A 76 -21.88 4.14 15.16
C VAL A 76 -22.38 4.59 13.79
N THR A 77 -21.45 5.02 12.92
CA THR A 77 -21.78 5.50 11.59
C THR A 77 -20.56 5.45 10.69
N VAL A 78 -20.81 5.50 9.39
CA VAL A 78 -19.81 5.64 8.33
C VAL A 78 -19.80 7.11 7.92
N LEU A 79 -18.64 7.68 7.60
CA LEU A 79 -18.46 9.08 7.16
C LEU A 79 -18.27 9.16 5.63
N PRO A 80 -18.50 10.33 5.00
CA PRO A 80 -18.29 10.48 3.55
C PRO A 80 -16.79 10.47 3.20
N GLU A 81 -16.48 10.18 1.94
CA GLU A 81 -15.11 10.04 1.42
C GLU A 81 -14.28 11.33 1.57
N THR A 82 -14.94 12.50 1.59
CA THR A 82 -14.30 13.80 1.82
C THR A 82 -13.52 13.85 3.13
N VAL A 83 -13.86 13.00 4.12
CA VAL A 83 -13.09 12.85 5.36
C VAL A 83 -11.75 12.15 5.12
N LEU A 84 -11.69 11.17 4.22
CA LEU A 84 -10.43 10.50 3.85
C LEU A 84 -9.49 11.47 3.14
N ALA A 85 -10.01 12.29 2.22
CA ALA A 85 -9.21 13.25 1.45
C ALA A 85 -8.42 14.20 2.37
N ARG A 86 -9.05 14.68 3.45
CA ARG A 86 -8.41 15.54 4.47
C ARG A 86 -7.27 14.84 5.24
N HIS A 87 -7.22 13.52 5.21
CA HIS A 87 -6.25 12.70 5.94
C HIS A 87 -5.42 11.78 5.03
N ALA A 88 -5.41 12.01 3.71
CA ALA A 88 -4.77 11.15 2.73
C ALA A 88 -3.28 10.90 3.02
N THR A 89 -2.54 11.95 3.40
CA THR A 89 -1.13 11.86 3.77
C THR A 89 -0.90 10.94 4.97
N ARG A 90 -1.75 11.03 5.99
CA ARG A 90 -1.67 10.19 7.19
C ARG A 90 -2.00 8.74 6.88
N ILE A 91 -3.03 8.51 6.06
CA ILE A 91 -3.42 7.17 5.60
C ILE A 91 -2.27 6.54 4.80
N ARG A 92 -1.68 7.27 3.85
CA ARG A 92 -0.55 6.80 3.06
C ARG A 92 0.64 6.43 3.95
N ALA A 93 1.05 7.33 4.85
CA ALA A 93 2.16 7.08 5.76
C ALA A 93 1.92 5.85 6.65
N ALA A 94 0.70 5.66 7.16
CA ALA A 94 0.36 4.50 7.96
C ALA A 94 0.37 3.19 7.15
N ARG A 95 -0.08 3.21 5.88
CA ARG A 95 0.02 2.04 4.99
C ARG A 95 1.47 1.70 4.65
N THR A 96 2.30 2.70 4.35
CA THR A 96 3.73 2.49 4.09
C THR A 96 4.42 1.90 5.32
N ARG A 97 4.13 2.41 6.53
CA ARG A 97 4.65 1.80 7.76
C ARG A 97 4.23 0.34 7.86
N ARG A 98 2.95 0.02 7.70
CA ARG A 98 2.47 -1.38 7.81
C ARG A 98 3.06 -2.31 6.76
N ALA A 99 3.23 -1.84 5.52
CA ALA A 99 3.87 -2.63 4.47
C ALA A 99 5.32 -2.99 4.80
N ASN A 100 5.96 -2.19 5.64
CA ASN A 100 7.34 -2.37 6.08
C ASN A 100 7.47 -3.12 7.42
N HIS A 101 6.37 -3.57 8.02
CA HIS A 101 6.41 -4.38 9.24
C HIS A 101 5.79 -5.76 8.98
N ASP A 102 6.31 -6.78 9.65
CA ASP A 102 5.81 -8.15 9.55
C ASP A 102 4.51 -8.34 10.35
N SER A 103 4.02 -9.58 10.43
CA SER A 103 2.81 -9.92 11.21
C SER A 103 2.96 -9.68 12.72
N ASN A 104 4.19 -9.61 13.23
CA ASN A 104 4.49 -9.33 14.63
C ASN A 104 4.60 -7.83 14.91
N GLY A 105 4.59 -7.00 13.86
CA GLY A 105 4.78 -5.56 13.97
C GLY A 105 6.25 -5.18 14.11
N GLU A 106 7.18 -6.07 13.80
CA GLU A 106 8.61 -5.77 13.69
C GLU A 106 8.92 -5.25 12.28
N PRO A 107 9.85 -4.30 12.12
CA PRO A 107 10.31 -3.89 10.80
C PRO A 107 10.77 -5.13 10.03
N ILE A 108 10.31 -5.28 8.78
CA ILE A 108 10.77 -6.34 7.89
C ILE A 108 12.27 -6.11 7.68
N GLN A 109 13.10 -6.88 8.40
CA GLN A 109 14.53 -6.87 8.21
C GLN A 109 14.84 -7.59 6.91
N PHE A 110 15.46 -6.87 5.98
CA PHE A 110 16.00 -7.47 4.77
C PHE A 110 17.41 -7.92 5.10
N GLU A 111 17.60 -9.23 5.27
CA GLU A 111 18.93 -9.86 5.26
C GLU A 111 19.70 -9.35 4.04
N GLU A 112 20.93 -8.92 4.25
CA GLU A 112 21.76 -8.26 3.24
C GLU A 112 21.92 -9.12 1.99
N ASP A 113 21.99 -10.44 2.18
CA ASP A 113 22.17 -11.46 1.15
C ASP A 113 20.89 -11.77 0.35
N GLN A 114 19.71 -11.36 0.84
CA GLN A 114 18.43 -11.50 0.12
C GLN A 114 18.06 -10.24 -0.68
N ARG A 115 18.93 -9.22 -0.68
CA ARG A 115 18.71 -7.99 -1.45
C ARG A 115 19.09 -8.24 -2.91
N ILE A 116 18.08 -8.44 -3.76
CA ILE A 116 18.24 -8.35 -5.22
C ILE A 116 18.89 -6.99 -5.55
N PRO A 117 19.77 -6.90 -6.58
CA PRO A 117 20.53 -5.70 -6.93
C PRO A 117 19.74 -4.39 -6.77
N ARG A 118 20.35 -3.45 -6.03
CA ARG A 118 19.83 -2.10 -5.86
C ARG A 118 20.08 -1.32 -7.14
N PHE A 119 19.01 -1.01 -7.87
CA PHE A 119 19.09 -0.10 -9.00
C PHE A 119 18.81 1.31 -8.52
N LYS A 120 19.80 2.21 -8.68
CA LYS A 120 19.64 3.64 -8.42
C LYS A 120 19.45 4.34 -9.75
N LEU A 121 18.24 4.83 -10.00
CA LEU A 121 18.02 5.72 -11.13
C LEU A 121 18.47 7.13 -10.74
N ILE A 122 19.37 7.71 -11.54
CA ILE A 122 19.85 9.08 -11.38
C ILE A 122 19.34 9.90 -12.55
N ASP A 123 18.43 10.83 -12.28
CA ASP A 123 18.15 11.89 -13.24
C ASP A 123 19.28 12.93 -13.14
N ASN A 124 20.10 13.03 -14.20
CA ASN A 124 21.19 14.01 -14.31
C ASN A 124 20.69 15.44 -14.58
N ASN A 125 19.37 15.65 -14.65
CA ASN A 125 18.80 16.98 -14.74
C ASN A 125 19.07 17.77 -13.44
N PRO A 126 19.82 18.90 -13.49
CA PRO A 126 20.19 19.67 -12.31
C PRO A 126 18.98 20.25 -11.54
N MET A 127 17.82 20.39 -12.19
CA MET A 127 16.58 20.90 -11.58
C MET A 127 15.82 19.83 -10.77
N HIS A 128 15.99 18.54 -11.08
CA HIS A 128 15.20 17.45 -10.48
C HIS A 128 16.03 16.21 -10.21
N LYS A 129 16.76 16.18 -9.08
CA LYS A 129 17.32 14.92 -8.55
C LYS A 129 16.18 13.99 -8.13
N LEU A 130 15.73 13.12 -9.03
CA LEU A 130 14.93 11.96 -8.70
C LEU A 130 15.88 10.84 -8.29
N LYS A 131 15.64 10.24 -7.13
CA LYS A 131 16.22 8.96 -6.74
C LYS A 131 15.07 7.99 -6.62
N ALA A 132 15.08 6.93 -7.42
CA ALA A 132 14.18 5.81 -7.30
C ALA A 132 15.01 4.54 -7.09
N TYR A 133 14.61 3.76 -6.10
CA TYR A 133 15.22 2.48 -5.76
C TYR A 133 14.21 1.38 -6.02
N PHE A 134 14.61 0.38 -6.80
CA PHE A 134 13.81 -0.82 -7.05
C PHE A 134 14.34 -1.95 -6.18
N TYR A 135 13.44 -2.58 -5.45
CA TYR A 135 13.72 -3.75 -4.66
C TYR A 135 12.84 -4.88 -5.18
N PHE A 136 13.42 -6.05 -5.34
CA PHE A 136 12.69 -7.26 -5.67
C PHE A 136 12.98 -8.29 -4.58
N LYS A 137 11.99 -9.11 -4.22
CA LYS A 137 12.16 -10.24 -3.32
C LYS A 137 11.30 -11.39 -3.80
N GLU A 138 11.89 -12.57 -3.97
CA GLU A 138 11.11 -13.80 -4.15
C GLU A 138 10.73 -14.35 -2.78
N THR A 139 9.44 -14.62 -2.54
CA THR A 139 8.97 -15.25 -1.32
C THR A 139 9.28 -16.75 -1.33
N SER A 140 9.20 -17.40 -0.16
CA SER A 140 9.28 -18.86 -0.05
C SER A 140 8.22 -19.61 -0.86
N GLU A 141 7.12 -18.94 -1.21
CA GLU A 141 6.06 -19.46 -2.10
C GLU A 141 6.38 -19.26 -3.59
N GLY A 142 7.57 -18.75 -3.92
CA GLY A 142 7.94 -18.38 -5.29
C GLY A 142 7.08 -17.25 -5.82
N ARG A 143 6.79 -16.20 -5.04
CA ARG A 143 6.16 -14.97 -5.55
C ARG A 143 7.17 -13.85 -5.54
N LEU A 144 7.35 -13.15 -6.67
CA LEU A 144 8.18 -11.96 -6.70
C LEU A 144 7.37 -10.75 -6.19
N ILE A 145 7.83 -10.13 -5.11
CA ILE A 145 7.35 -8.86 -4.60
C ILE A 145 8.30 -7.77 -5.07
N SER A 146 7.76 -6.69 -5.62
CA SER A 146 8.56 -5.50 -5.96
C SER A 146 8.17 -4.31 -5.09
N TYR A 147 9.16 -3.51 -4.69
CA TYR A 147 8.96 -2.27 -3.94
C TYR A 147 9.76 -1.15 -4.60
N VAL A 148 9.15 0.03 -4.69
CA VAL A 148 9.78 1.23 -5.24
C VAL A 148 9.83 2.29 -4.17
N GLU A 149 11.03 2.67 -3.77
CA GLU A 149 11.25 3.81 -2.89
C GLU A 149 11.66 5.01 -3.73
N SER A 150 10.98 6.15 -3.57
CA SER A 150 11.37 7.38 -4.27
C SER A 150 11.40 8.56 -3.32
N ASN A 151 12.47 9.36 -3.43
CA ASN A 151 12.74 10.46 -2.49
C ASN A 151 11.93 11.72 -2.82
N LYS A 152 11.24 11.74 -3.97
CA LYS A 152 10.36 12.83 -4.42
C LYS A 152 9.12 12.26 -5.09
N VAL A 153 7.96 12.48 -4.46
CA VAL A 153 6.65 12.29 -5.08
C VAL A 153 6.41 13.49 -6.00
N CYS A 154 7.03 13.50 -7.18
CA CYS A 154 6.62 14.45 -8.22
C CYS A 154 5.31 13.94 -8.84
N ALA A 155 4.27 14.77 -8.82
CA ALA A 155 2.98 14.54 -9.50
C ALA A 155 3.09 14.56 -11.05
N SER A 156 4.29 14.41 -11.60
CA SER A 156 4.54 14.42 -13.03
C SER A 156 4.40 13.02 -13.62
N GLY A 157 4.09 12.94 -14.92
CA GLY A 157 3.85 11.69 -15.67
C GLY A 157 4.93 10.59 -15.53
N ARG A 158 6.10 10.90 -14.95
CA ARG A 158 7.15 9.94 -14.64
C ARG A 158 6.71 8.86 -13.65
N VAL A 159 5.88 9.18 -12.64
CA VAL A 159 5.33 8.16 -11.71
C VAL A 159 4.40 7.18 -12.44
N GLN A 160 3.67 7.64 -13.46
CA GLN A 160 2.82 6.77 -14.29
C GLN A 160 3.66 5.83 -15.16
N VAL A 161 4.78 6.32 -15.70
CA VAL A 161 5.73 5.48 -16.45
C VAL A 161 6.29 4.37 -15.55
N PHE A 162 6.66 4.68 -14.31
CA PHE A 162 7.16 3.65 -13.38
C PHE A 162 6.10 2.62 -12.99
N ALA A 163 4.88 3.06 -12.69
CA ALA A 163 3.78 2.14 -12.40
C ALA A 163 3.43 1.24 -13.61
N LEU A 164 3.54 1.77 -14.83
CA LEU A 164 3.34 1.01 -16.06
C LEU A 164 4.44 -0.04 -16.25
N LEU A 165 5.71 0.35 -16.07
CA LEU A 165 6.86 -0.54 -16.17
C LEU A 165 6.81 -1.66 -15.12
N GLN A 166 6.44 -1.33 -13.88
CA GLN A 166 6.24 -2.32 -12.82
C GLN A 166 5.15 -3.33 -13.22
N ARG A 167 3.98 -2.86 -13.71
CA ARG A 167 2.91 -3.75 -14.19
C ARG A 167 3.34 -4.63 -15.35
N GLN A 168 4.10 -4.10 -16.30
CA GLN A 168 4.63 -4.89 -17.42
C GLN A 168 5.57 -5.98 -16.92
N LEU A 169 6.47 -5.66 -15.99
CA LEU A 169 7.37 -6.65 -15.39
C LEU A 169 6.60 -7.73 -14.62
N GLU A 170 5.62 -7.34 -13.79
CA GLU A 170 4.77 -8.28 -13.07
C GLU A 170 4.02 -9.23 -14.02
N GLN A 171 3.47 -8.71 -15.13
CA GLN A 171 2.83 -9.52 -16.17
C GLN A 171 3.81 -10.46 -16.89
N MET A 172 5.03 -10.00 -17.15
CA MET A 172 6.08 -10.83 -17.76
C MET A 172 6.48 -11.99 -16.84
N ILE A 173 6.54 -11.76 -15.54
CA ILE A 173 6.94 -12.76 -14.53
C ILE A 173 5.80 -13.76 -14.26
N ALA A 174 4.56 -13.27 -14.16
CA ALA A 174 3.40 -14.11 -13.84
C ALA A 174 3.19 -15.25 -14.87
N ASN A 175 3.56 -15.01 -16.13
CA ASN A 175 3.41 -15.98 -17.23
C ASN A 175 4.63 -16.89 -17.43
N ARG A 176 5.64 -16.82 -16.56
CA ARG A 176 6.89 -17.58 -16.72
C ARG A 176 7.05 -18.64 -15.62
N PRO A 177 7.59 -19.83 -15.97
CA PRO A 177 8.03 -20.82 -14.99
C PRO A 177 9.04 -20.21 -13.99
N PRO A 178 9.03 -20.63 -12.71
CA PRO A 178 9.91 -20.08 -11.68
C PRO A 178 11.38 -20.01 -12.09
N GLU A 179 11.88 -21.09 -12.71
CA GLU A 179 13.26 -21.23 -13.19
C GLU A 179 13.66 -20.19 -14.24
N CYS A 180 12.71 -19.58 -14.95
CA CYS A 180 12.97 -18.57 -15.99
C CYS A 180 12.75 -17.12 -15.50
N ARG A 181 12.31 -16.90 -14.26
CA ARG A 181 11.92 -15.56 -13.79
C ARG A 181 13.11 -14.64 -13.62
N ALA A 182 14.21 -15.14 -13.06
CA ALA A 182 15.45 -14.36 -12.90
C ALA A 182 15.97 -13.85 -14.26
N GLU A 183 16.00 -14.72 -15.27
CA GLU A 183 16.41 -14.34 -16.63
C GLU A 183 15.42 -13.33 -17.26
N THR A 184 14.12 -13.51 -17.02
CA THR A 184 13.08 -12.60 -17.50
C THR A 184 13.22 -11.20 -16.90
N VAL A 185 13.50 -11.12 -15.60
CA VAL A 185 13.79 -9.87 -14.89
C VAL A 185 15.05 -9.22 -15.48
N GLN A 186 16.13 -9.98 -15.65
CA GLN A 186 17.38 -9.45 -16.21
C GLN A 186 17.19 -8.91 -17.64
N ARG A 187 16.47 -9.64 -18.51
CA ARG A 187 16.15 -9.16 -19.87
C ARG A 187 15.30 -7.90 -19.85
N PHE A 188 14.35 -7.79 -18.93
CA PHE A 188 13.57 -6.57 -18.76
C PHE A 188 14.44 -5.39 -18.32
N LEU A 189 15.33 -5.60 -17.35
CA LEU A 189 16.26 -4.58 -16.87
C LEU A 189 17.20 -4.11 -17.98
N ASN A 190 17.77 -5.03 -18.78
CA ASN A 190 18.62 -4.67 -19.92
C ASN A 190 17.86 -3.86 -20.98
N ARG A 191 16.57 -4.16 -21.22
CA ARG A 191 15.72 -3.37 -22.14
C ARG A 191 15.41 -1.99 -21.57
N LEU A 192 15.16 -1.93 -20.26
CA LEU A 192 14.89 -0.68 -19.56
C LEU A 192 16.12 0.24 -19.61
N GLU A 193 17.30 -0.30 -19.34
CA GLU A 193 18.59 0.37 -19.51
C GLU A 193 18.74 0.96 -20.91
N ALA A 194 18.57 0.12 -21.95
CA ALA A 194 18.71 0.57 -23.32
C ALA A 194 17.71 1.68 -23.68
N GLY A 195 16.46 1.57 -23.20
CA GLY A 195 15.44 2.61 -23.38
C GLY A 195 15.74 3.91 -22.65
N LEU A 196 16.29 3.84 -21.43
CA LEU A 196 16.71 5.00 -20.64
C LEU A 196 17.93 5.69 -21.26
N ALA A 197 18.93 4.93 -21.68
CA ALA A 197 20.11 5.44 -22.36
C ALA A 197 19.74 6.20 -23.65
N ALA A 198 18.77 5.68 -24.42
CA ALA A 198 18.28 6.32 -25.64
C ALA A 198 17.62 7.69 -25.39
N ILE A 199 17.12 7.96 -24.18
CA ILE A 199 16.53 9.25 -23.79
C ILE A 199 17.48 10.10 -22.92
N GLY A 200 18.76 9.75 -22.87
CA GLY A 200 19.79 10.49 -22.14
C GLY A 200 19.72 10.33 -20.62
N LEU A 201 19.01 9.31 -20.12
CA LEU A 201 18.98 8.96 -18.70
C LEU A 201 19.98 7.83 -18.42
N GLY A 202 20.84 8.04 -17.43
CA GLY A 202 21.77 7.02 -16.96
C GLY A 202 21.20 6.23 -15.78
N TRP A 203 21.71 5.02 -15.60
CA TRP A 203 21.54 4.24 -14.39
C TRP A 203 22.93 3.84 -13.88
N GLU A 204 23.11 3.82 -12.57
CA GLU A 204 24.33 3.30 -11.95
C GLU A 204 23.92 2.07 -11.15
N ALA A 205 24.52 0.92 -11.47
CA ALA A 205 24.47 -0.22 -10.56
C ALA A 205 25.19 0.21 -9.27
N LEU A 206 24.48 0.18 -8.15
CA LEU A 206 25.15 0.31 -6.86
C LEU A 206 25.86 -1.03 -6.63
N GLY A 207 27.15 -1.08 -6.96
CA GLY A 207 28.00 -2.17 -6.49
C GLY A 207 27.84 -2.27 -4.97
N GLY A 208 27.57 -3.48 -4.47
CA GLY A 208 27.73 -3.74 -3.05
C GLY A 208 29.20 -3.56 -2.74
N GLU A 209 29.56 -2.44 -2.11
CA GLU A 209 30.81 -2.40 -1.34
C GLU A 209 30.57 -3.33 -0.15
N GLU A 210 31.42 -4.38 -0.06
CA GLU A 210 31.51 -5.34 1.05
C GLU A 210 31.76 -4.64 2.40
#